data_AF-A0A653BGF7-F1
#
_entry.id   AF-A0A653BGF7-F1
#
_cell.length_a   1.000
_cell.length_b   1.000
_cell.length_c   1.000
_cell.angle_alpha   90.00
_cell.angle_beta   90.00
_cell.angle_gamma   90.00
#
_symmetry.space_group_name_H-M   'P 1'
#
loop_
_entity.id
_entity.type
_entity.pdbx_description
1 polymer ?
#
loop_
_entity_poly.entity_id
_entity_poly.type
_entity_poly.pdbx_seq_one_letter_code
_entity_poly.pdbx_strand_id
1 'polypeptide(L)' 'MFKRTSREMRCPLRFLREEPFKKFLESEKYTRFCQWKNLELNIQLTMNDFSVHRIIGRGGFGEVYGCRKADTGKM' A
#
# COMPACT_ATOMS: atom_id res chain seq x y z
N MET A 1 47.67 5.88 16.91
CA MET A 1 46.43 6.44 17.49
C MET A 1 45.33 6.43 16.42
N PHE A 2 44.83 5.24 16.09
CA PHE A 2 43.74 5.07 15.12
C PHE A 2 42.43 5.15 15.88
N LYS A 3 41.70 6.27 15.76
CA LYS A 3 40.31 6.34 16.24
C LYS A 3 39.46 5.49 15.29
N ARG A 4 39.34 4.19 15.58
CA ARG A 4 38.23 3.37 15.08
C ARG A 4 36.95 3.97 15.65
N THR A 5 36.27 4.81 14.88
CA THR A 5 34.90 5.22 15.22
C THR A 5 34.03 3.97 15.19
N SER A 6 33.66 3.51 16.37
CA SER A 6 32.60 2.55 16.61
C SER A 6 31.29 3.07 16.00
N ARG A 7 31.07 2.82 14.71
CA ARG A 7 29.70 2.85 14.18
C ARG A 7 29.07 1.53 14.59
N GLU A 8 28.45 1.55 15.76
CA GLU A 8 27.51 0.52 16.18
C GLU A 8 26.58 0.19 15.01
N MET A 9 26.50 -1.10 14.68
CA MET A 9 25.50 -1.65 13.81
C MET A 9 24.15 -1.61 14.53
N ARG A 10 23.64 -0.40 14.80
CA ARG A 10 22.29 -0.17 15.32
C ARG A 10 21.31 -0.68 14.26
N CYS A 11 20.26 -1.37 14.70
CA CYS A 11 19.29 -1.99 13.79
C CYS A 11 18.82 -0.97 12.73
N PRO A 12 18.96 -1.28 11.42
CA PRO A 12 18.83 -0.29 10.35
C PRO A 12 17.54 0.52 10.37
N LEU A 13 16.45 -0.11 10.83
CA LEU A 13 15.12 0.51 10.92
C LEU A 13 15.05 1.67 11.93
N ARG A 14 15.90 1.69 12.97
CA ARG A 14 15.90 2.80 13.94
C ARG A 14 16.48 4.08 13.31
N PHE A 15 17.58 3.95 12.58
CA PHE A 15 18.19 5.06 11.84
C PHE A 15 17.24 5.65 10.78
N LEU A 16 16.50 4.79 10.08
CA LEU A 16 15.57 5.24 9.03
C LEU A 16 14.41 6.08 9.57
N ARG A 17 14.04 5.95 10.85
CA ARG A 17 12.94 6.71 11.46
C ARG A 17 13.33 8.13 11.89
N GLU A 18 14.62 8.45 11.88
CA GLU A 18 15.14 9.75 12.33
C GLU A 18 15.22 10.74 11.15
N GLU A 19 16.43 11.25 10.86
CA GLU A 19 16.68 12.25 9.82
C GLU A 19 16.27 11.83 8.40
N PRO A 20 16.48 10.57 7.95
CA PRO A 20 16.03 10.15 6.62
C PRO A 20 14.51 10.25 6.44
N PHE A 21 13.73 9.93 7.48
CA PHE A 21 12.28 10.01 7.41
C PHE A 21 11.79 11.46 7.37
N LYS A 22 12.37 12.36 8.17
CA LYS A 22 12.04 13.79 8.11
C LYS A 22 12.28 14.38 6.72
N LYS A 23 13.43 14.07 6.12
CA LYS A 23 13.74 14.49 4.73
C LYS A 23 12.78 13.88 3.72
N PHE A 24 12.29 12.66 3.95
CA PHE A 24 11.25 12.08 3.12
C PHE A 24 9.93 12.86 3.25
N LEU A 25 9.50 13.24 4.46
CA LEU A 25 8.27 14.00 4.70
C LEU A 25 8.26 15.36 3.97
N GLU A 26 9.41 16.01 3.85
CA GLU A 26 9.56 17.29 3.13
C GLU A 26 9.70 17.11 1.61
N SER A 27 9.90 15.87 1.14
CA SER A 27 10.12 15.60 -0.28
C SER A 27 8.83 15.44 -1.08
N GLU A 28 8.91 15.63 -2.40
CA GLU A 28 7.82 15.35 -3.34
C GLU A 28 7.34 13.88 -3.30
N LYS A 29 8.19 12.96 -2.83
CA LYS A 29 7.81 11.55 -2.68
C LYS A 29 6.74 11.37 -1.60
N TYR A 30 6.81 12.16 -0.53
CA TYR A 30 5.76 12.17 0.48
C TYR A 30 4.47 12.80 -0.05
N THR A 31 4.57 13.88 -0.85
CA THR A 31 3.41 14.44 -1.55
C THR A 31 2.72 13.38 -2.43
N ARG A 32 3.49 12.59 -3.21
CA ARG A 32 2.93 11.49 -4.01
C ARG A 32 2.31 10.40 -3.14
N PHE A 33 2.89 10.09 -1.99
CA PHE A 33 2.30 9.16 -1.02
C PHE A 33 0.94 9.67 -0.52
N CYS A 34 0.83 10.95 -0.15
CA CYS A 34 -0.43 11.55 0.29
C CYS A 34 -1.50 11.50 -0.81
N GLN A 35 -1.16 11.70 -2.08
CA GLN A 35 -2.10 11.55 -3.20
C GLN A 35 -2.68 10.14 -3.28
N TRP A 36 -1.82 9.11 -3.18
CA TRP A 36 -2.27 7.72 -3.17
C TRP A 36 -3.10 7.39 -1.93
N LYS A 37 -2.74 7.94 -0.76
CA LYS A 37 -3.55 7.79 0.45
C LYS A 37 -4.92 8.44 0.34
N ASN A 38 -5.00 9.60 -0.30
CA ASN A 38 -6.27 10.25 -0.56
C ASN A 38 -7.15 9.41 -1.51
N LEU A 39 -6.57 8.84 -2.57
CA LEU A 39 -7.27 7.90 -3.43
C LEU A 39 -7.78 6.70 -2.62
N GLU A 40 -6.92 6.07 -1.80
CA GLU A 40 -7.30 4.94 -0.95
C GLU A 40 -8.49 5.24 -0.04
N LEU A 41 -8.50 6.42 0.60
CA LEU A 41 -9.57 6.83 1.51
C LEU A 41 -10.87 7.23 0.79
N ASN A 42 -10.80 7.63 -0.48
CA ASN A 42 -11.95 8.09 -1.26
C ASN A 42 -12.54 7.00 -2.18
N ILE A 43 -12.01 5.78 -2.19
CA ILE A 43 -12.58 4.68 -2.97
C ILE A 43 -13.95 4.32 -2.43
N GLN A 44 -14.98 4.44 -3.27
CA GLN A 44 -16.31 3.90 -3.04
C GLN A 44 -16.55 2.79 -4.04
N LEU A 45 -16.56 1.54 -3.55
CA LEU A 45 -16.74 0.38 -4.42
C LEU A 45 -18.21 0.20 -4.77
N THR A 46 -18.46 0.02 -6.05
CA THR A 46 -19.74 -0.30 -6.66
C THR A 46 -19.61 -1.57 -7.50
N MET A 47 -20.74 -2.14 -7.92
CA MET A 47 -20.71 -3.31 -8.81
C MET A 47 -20.01 -3.02 -10.15
N ASN A 48 -19.99 -1.77 -10.60
CA ASN A 48 -19.34 -1.39 -11.86
C ASN A 48 -17.80 -1.45 -11.79
N ASP A 49 -17.23 -1.42 -10.58
CA ASP A 49 -15.78 -1.55 -10.38
C ASP A 49 -15.29 -3.00 -10.58
N PHE A 50 -16.22 -3.95 -10.70
CA PHE A 50 -15.95 -5.37 -10.84
C PHE A 50 -16.53 -5.93 -12.13
N SER A 51 -15.65 -6.45 -12.97
CA SER A 51 -16.04 -7.33 -14.08
C SER A 51 -16.37 -8.70 -13.52
N VAL A 52 -17.65 -8.98 -13.31
CA VAL A 52 -18.14 -10.26 -12.80
C VAL A 52 -18.06 -11.32 -13.89
N HIS A 53 -17.43 -12.46 -13.58
CA HIS A 53 -17.27 -13.58 -14.52
C HIS A 53 -18.31 -14.67 -14.26
N ARG A 54 -17.94 -15.73 -13.54
CA ARG A 54 -18.78 -16.90 -13.28
C ARG A 54 -18.92 -17.18 -11.81
N ILE A 55 -19.98 -17.89 -11.45
CA ILE A 55 -20.21 -18.39 -10.10
C ILE A 55 -19.15 -19.44 -9.77
N ILE A 56 -18.52 -19.30 -8.60
CA ILE A 56 -17.55 -20.25 -8.05
C ILE A 56 -18.13 -21.07 -6.88
N GLY A 57 -19.28 -20.67 -6.33
CA GLY A 57 -19.98 -21.41 -5.28
C GLY A 57 -21.39 -20.90 -5.03
N ARG A 58 -22.26 -21.77 -4.51
CA ARG A 58 -23.67 -21.48 -4.17
C ARG A 58 -23.99 -21.97 -2.77
N GLY A 59 -24.77 -21.20 -2.02
CA GLY A 59 -25.24 -21.57 -0.68
C GLY A 59 -26.64 -21.00 -0.37
N GLY A 60 -27.14 -21.24 0.85
CA GLY A 60 -28.50 -20.85 1.24
C GLY A 60 -28.76 -19.34 1.29
N PHE A 61 -27.71 -18.52 1.39
CA PHE A 61 -27.81 -17.06 1.49
C PHE A 61 -27.25 -16.31 0.26
N GLY A 62 -26.92 -17.02 -0.81
CA GLY A 62 -26.47 -16.40 -2.06
C GLY A 62 -25.40 -17.19 -2.82
N GLU A 63 -24.82 -16.51 -3.79
CA GLU A 63 -23.84 -17.05 -4.72
C GLU A 63 -22.53 -16.26 -4.65
N VAL A 64 -21.40 -16.94 -4.82
CA VAL A 64 -20.08 -16.34 -4.87
C VAL A 64 -19.63 -16.28 -6.31
N TYR A 65 -19.24 -15.11 -6.78
CA TYR A 65 -18.78 -14.88 -8.15
C TYR A 65 -17.26 -14.64 -8.18
N GLY A 66 -16.57 -15.27 -9.13
CA GLY A 66 -15.25 -14.82 -9.53
C GLY A 66 -15.38 -13.48 -10.26
N CYS A 67 -14.58 -12.49 -9.87
CA CYS A 67 -14.62 -11.15 -10.47
C CYS A 67 -13.20 -10.65 -10.73
N ARG A 68 -13.07 -9.66 -11.62
CA ARG A 68 -11.83 -8.95 -11.86
C ARG A 68 -12.05 -7.46 -11.59
N LYS A 69 -11.17 -6.83 -10.81
CA LYS A 69 -11.25 -5.39 -10.54
C LYS A 69 -10.91 -4.61 -11.82
N ALA A 70 -11.79 -3.70 -12.23
CA ALA A 70 -11.70 -3.03 -13.53
C ALA A 70 -10.47 -2.10 -13.66
N ASP A 71 -10.06 -1.46 -12.57
CA ASP A 71 -8.98 -0.47 -12.55
C ASP A 71 -7.56 -1.09 -12.61
N THR A 72 -7.37 -2.22 -11.93
CA THR A 72 -6.07 -2.86 -11.72
C THR A 72 -5.94 -4.16 -12.51
N GLY A 73 -7.05 -4.72 -13.00
CA GLY A 73 -7.08 -6.00 -13.69
C GLY A 73 -6.83 -7.20 -12.78
N LYS A 74 -6.76 -7.00 -11.46
CA LYS A 74 -6.56 -8.09 -10.49
C LYS A 74 -7.82 -8.96 -10.43
N MET A 75 -7.62 -10.28 -10.58
CA MET A 75 -8.65 -11.31 -10.45
C MET A 75 -8.70 -11.86 -9.02
#